data_AF-A0A7W1HJ09-F1
#
_entry.id   AF-A0A7W1HJ09-F1
#
_cell.length_a   1.000
_cell.length_b   1.000
_cell.length_c   1.000
_cell.angle_alpha   90.00
_cell.angle_beta   90.00
_cell.angle_gamma   90.00
#
_symmetry.space_group_name_H-M   'P 1'
#
loop_
_entity.id
_entity.type
_entity.pdbx_description
1 polymer ?
#
loop_
_entity_poly.entity_id
_entity_poly.type
_entity_poly.pdbx_seq_one_letter_code
_entity_poly.pdbx_strand_id
1 'polypeptide(L)'
;MAAPRFSPVAPLDTTRGYGSPPHIPEPWTADRPGDLDGRQPVGARLGYQGPDQGYALGLAERLRPLVCVQEGEHVDDALAAATAIGLRRASMFGRAPVIHDLRIALTIWGFFEPAPPAELVALRRQRFEGVANTVHHYDALRQIVDMVPESTLRSTPAQVAAAAPADWRSRVGA
;
A
#
# COMPACT_ATOMS: atom_id res chain seq x y z
N MET A 1 17.56 -28.70 -0.75
CA MET A 1 18.77 -27.88 -0.50
C MET A 1 19.99 -28.77 -0.68
N ALA A 2 21.01 -28.33 -1.42
CA ALA A 2 22.26 -29.08 -1.58
C ALA A 2 23.11 -28.95 -0.30
N ALA A 3 23.72 -30.06 0.14
CA ALA A 3 24.55 -30.07 1.34
C ALA A 3 25.85 -29.25 1.13
N PRO A 4 26.33 -28.50 2.14
CA PRO A 4 27.63 -27.82 2.09
C PRO A 4 28.78 -28.83 1.89
N ARG A 5 29.80 -28.46 1.10
CA ARG A 5 30.92 -29.34 0.70
C ARG A 5 31.78 -29.86 1.87
N PHE A 6 31.66 -29.26 3.05
CA PHE A 6 32.51 -29.55 4.21
C PHE A 6 31.84 -30.47 5.24
N SER A 7 30.60 -30.90 5.01
CA SER A 7 29.94 -31.88 5.87
C SER A 7 30.45 -33.29 5.55
N PRO A 8 30.86 -34.09 6.57
CA PRO A 8 31.23 -35.48 6.34
C PRO A 8 30.04 -36.26 5.78
N VAL A 9 30.24 -36.91 4.62
CA VAL A 9 29.25 -37.73 3.93
C VAL A 9 29.74 -39.17 3.84
N ALA A 10 28.82 -40.12 3.87
CA ALA A 10 29.13 -41.54 3.77
C ALA A 10 29.85 -41.85 2.44
N PRO A 11 30.92 -42.67 2.42
CA PRO A 11 31.75 -42.89 1.22
C PRO A 11 31.01 -43.46 -0.01
N LEU A 12 29.84 -44.07 0.22
CA LEU A 12 29.01 -44.71 -0.81
C LEU A 12 27.88 -43.81 -1.31
N ASP A 13 27.69 -42.64 -0.71
CA ASP A 13 26.61 -41.73 -1.04
C ASP A 13 27.14 -40.64 -1.99
N THR A 14 26.95 -40.84 -3.30
CA THR A 14 27.32 -39.85 -4.32
C THR A 14 26.45 -38.61 -4.12
N THR A 15 26.93 -37.67 -3.32
CA THR A 15 26.19 -36.46 -2.99
C THR A 15 26.05 -35.64 -4.27
N ARG A 16 24.82 -35.40 -4.73
CA ARG A 16 24.56 -34.49 -5.87
C ARG A 16 25.00 -33.09 -5.45
N GLY A 17 26.18 -32.68 -5.87
CA GLY A 17 26.65 -31.31 -5.72
C GLY A 17 25.79 -30.37 -6.56
N TYR A 18 25.55 -29.16 -6.05
CA TYR A 18 24.99 -28.09 -6.88
C TYR A 18 25.97 -27.81 -8.03
N GLY A 19 25.51 -27.96 -9.26
CA GLY A 19 26.18 -27.49 -10.47
C GLY A 19 25.29 -26.47 -11.15
N SER A 20 25.80 -25.26 -11.38
CA SER A 20 25.11 -24.29 -12.22
C SER A 20 25.02 -24.84 -13.66
N PRO A 21 23.93 -24.60 -14.39
CA PRO A 21 23.86 -24.93 -15.81
C PRO A 21 25.06 -24.34 -16.58
N PRO A 22 25.57 -25.02 -17.62
CA PRO A 22 26.69 -24.52 -18.43
C PRO A 22 26.35 -23.24 -19.22
N HIS A 23 25.06 -22.89 -19.28
CA HIS A 23 24.54 -21.73 -19.97
C HIS A 23 23.54 -21.02 -19.05
N ILE A 24 23.75 -19.72 -18.86
CA ILE A 24 22.77 -18.83 -18.24
C ILE A 24 21.99 -18.22 -19.40
N PRO A 25 20.67 -18.46 -19.51
CA PRO A 25 19.87 -17.79 -20.53
C PRO A 25 19.93 -16.28 -20.36
N GLU A 26 19.74 -15.55 -21.45
CA GLU A 26 19.63 -14.10 -21.38
C GLU A 26 18.54 -13.69 -20.40
N PRO A 27 18.69 -12.53 -19.72
CA PRO A 27 17.64 -11.99 -18.87
C PRO A 27 16.33 -11.92 -19.66
N TRP A 28 15.23 -12.26 -18.98
CA TRP A 28 13.90 -12.09 -19.58
C TRP A 28 13.70 -10.63 -19.99
N THR A 29 13.24 -10.43 -21.21
CA THR A 29 12.78 -9.14 -21.74
C THR A 29 11.34 -9.28 -22.19
N ALA A 30 10.59 -8.18 -22.12
CA ALA A 30 9.21 -8.13 -22.56
C ALA A 30 9.22 -7.95 -24.08
N ASP A 31 9.00 -9.03 -24.83
CA ASP A 31 9.12 -9.09 -26.29
C ASP A 31 7.79 -9.43 -27.00
N ARG A 32 6.68 -9.51 -26.25
CA ARG A 32 5.39 -9.92 -26.79
C ARG A 32 4.62 -8.73 -27.35
N PRO A 33 3.79 -8.93 -28.39
CA PRO A 33 2.82 -7.94 -28.81
C PRO A 33 1.93 -7.52 -27.63
N GLY A 34 2.00 -6.23 -27.25
CA GLY A 34 1.26 -5.66 -26.12
C GLY A 34 2.08 -5.48 -24.84
N ASP A 35 3.33 -5.96 -24.80
CA ASP A 35 4.26 -5.60 -23.74
C ASP A 35 4.62 -4.11 -23.82
N LEU A 36 4.83 -3.50 -22.65
CA LEU A 36 5.28 -2.11 -22.57
C LEU A 36 6.81 -2.07 -22.66
N ASP A 37 7.34 -1.26 -23.57
CA ASP A 37 8.78 -0.99 -23.68
C ASP A 37 9.37 -0.24 -22.47
N GLY A 38 8.54 0.12 -21.48
CA GLY A 38 8.93 0.92 -20.32
C GLY A 38 7.97 0.79 -19.15
N ARG A 39 7.85 1.87 -18.37
CA ARG A 39 6.94 1.92 -17.22
C ARG A 39 5.48 2.00 -17.68
N GLN A 40 4.58 1.71 -16.74
CA GLN A 40 3.14 1.90 -16.93
C GLN A 40 2.82 3.35 -17.35
N PRO A 41 1.86 3.56 -18.28
CA PRO A 41 1.49 4.89 -18.73
C PRO A 41 0.95 5.74 -17.58
N VAL A 42 1.20 7.05 -17.66
CA VAL A 42 0.73 8.04 -16.69
C VAL A 42 -0.28 8.98 -17.35
N GLY A 43 -1.31 9.36 -16.60
CA GLY A 43 -2.36 10.21 -17.13
C GLY A 43 -3.49 10.42 -16.14
N ALA A 44 -4.29 11.47 -16.36
CA ALA A 44 -5.47 11.72 -15.55
C ALA A 44 -6.40 10.49 -15.60
N ARG A 45 -6.90 10.07 -14.43
CA ARG A 45 -7.80 8.91 -14.27
C ARG A 45 -7.23 7.55 -14.70
N LEU A 46 -5.95 7.44 -15.06
CA LEU A 46 -5.30 6.14 -15.27
C LEU A 46 -4.95 5.42 -13.95
N GLY A 47 -5.11 6.11 -12.82
CA GLY A 47 -4.82 5.58 -11.49
C GLY A 47 -3.33 5.38 -11.23
N TYR A 48 -3.02 4.63 -10.17
CA TYR A 48 -1.66 4.35 -9.74
C TYR A 48 -1.43 2.85 -9.77
N GLN A 49 -0.71 2.38 -10.78
CA GLN A 49 -0.51 0.96 -11.06
C GLN A 49 0.60 0.40 -10.17
N GLY A 50 0.32 -0.72 -9.49
CA GLY A 50 1.27 -1.39 -8.62
C GLY A 50 0.91 -2.88 -8.46
N PRO A 51 1.89 -3.74 -8.18
CA PRO A 51 1.66 -5.17 -7.99
C PRO A 51 0.85 -5.45 -6.72
N ASP A 52 0.25 -6.64 -6.64
CA ASP A 52 -0.36 -7.22 -5.43
C ASP A 52 -1.47 -6.38 -4.76
N GLN A 53 -2.36 -5.77 -5.54
CA GLN A 53 -3.47 -4.98 -5.00
C GLN A 53 -4.39 -5.80 -4.06
N GLY A 54 -4.59 -7.09 -4.35
CA GLY A 54 -5.37 -7.99 -3.49
C GLY A 54 -4.74 -8.22 -2.11
N TYR A 55 -3.41 -8.18 -1.99
CA TYR A 55 -2.73 -8.35 -0.70
C TYR A 55 -3.00 -7.19 0.27
N ALA A 56 -3.24 -5.98 -0.27
CA ALA A 56 -3.54 -4.80 0.54
C ALA A 56 -4.83 -4.99 1.38
N LEU A 57 -5.82 -5.73 0.88
CA LEU A 57 -7.04 -6.05 1.63
C LEU A 57 -6.74 -6.88 2.89
N GLY A 58 -5.82 -7.85 2.77
CA GLY A 58 -5.37 -8.64 3.93
C GLY A 58 -4.58 -7.80 4.95
N LEU A 59 -3.86 -6.76 4.51
CA LEU A 59 -3.22 -5.80 5.41
C LEU A 59 -4.24 -4.90 6.11
N ALA A 60 -5.29 -4.48 5.39
CA ALA A 60 -6.36 -3.65 5.94
C ALA A 60 -7.12 -4.39 7.06
N GLU A 61 -7.48 -5.66 6.84
CA GLU A 61 -8.14 -6.48 7.87
C GLU A 61 -7.30 -6.66 9.15
N ARG A 62 -5.97 -6.73 9.03
CA ARG A 62 -5.07 -6.76 10.19
C ARG A 62 -5.07 -5.46 10.99
N LEU A 63 -5.38 -4.34 10.36
CA LEU A 63 -5.44 -3.03 11.00
C LEU A 63 -6.84 -2.69 11.55
N ARG A 64 -7.89 -3.39 11.10
CA ARG A 64 -9.29 -3.18 11.54
C ARG A 64 -9.44 -3.01 13.06
N PRO A 65 -8.82 -3.83 13.94
CA PRO A 65 -8.99 -3.70 15.40
C PRO A 65 -8.38 -2.42 15.98
N LEU A 66 -7.52 -1.72 15.23
CA LEU A 66 -6.85 -0.50 15.67
C LEU A 66 -7.58 0.77 15.20
N VAL A 67 -8.56 0.64 14.32
CA VAL A 67 -9.26 1.78 13.71
C VAL A 67 -10.30 2.34 14.69
N CYS A 68 -10.12 3.60 15.08
CA CYS A 68 -11.05 4.39 15.87
C CYS A 68 -11.96 5.21 14.96
N VAL A 69 -13.26 4.90 14.98
CA VAL A 69 -14.33 5.66 14.31
C VAL A 69 -15.18 6.41 15.33
N GLN A 70 -15.76 7.53 14.92
CA GLN A 70 -16.70 8.32 15.69
C GLN A 70 -18.14 8.02 15.24
N GLU A 71 -19.12 8.58 15.95
CA GLU A 71 -20.53 8.42 15.61
C GLU A 71 -20.78 8.78 14.13
N GLY A 72 -21.46 7.89 13.40
CA GLY A 72 -21.78 8.05 11.98
C GLY A 72 -20.63 7.77 11.01
N GLU A 73 -19.47 7.27 11.48
CA GLU A 73 -18.37 6.81 10.61
C GLU A 73 -18.33 5.28 10.58
N HIS A 74 -17.96 4.70 9.42
CA HIS A 74 -17.81 3.26 9.25
C HIS A 74 -16.35 2.84 9.09
N VAL A 75 -15.97 1.75 9.76
CA VAL A 75 -14.61 1.20 9.67
C VAL A 75 -14.29 0.75 8.24
N ASP A 76 -15.26 0.21 7.52
CA ASP A 76 -15.06 -0.25 6.14
C ASP A 76 -14.71 0.90 5.19
N ASP A 77 -15.33 2.07 5.37
CA ASP A 77 -15.02 3.29 4.61
C ASP A 77 -13.59 3.76 4.88
N ALA A 78 -13.17 3.75 6.15
CA ALA A 78 -11.81 4.09 6.56
C ALA A 78 -10.78 3.13 5.95
N LEU A 79 -11.05 1.82 5.96
CA LEU A 79 -10.16 0.80 5.42
C LEU A 79 -10.11 0.82 3.88
N ALA A 80 -11.22 1.08 3.21
CA ALA A 80 -11.27 1.22 1.75
C ALA A 80 -10.40 2.41 1.29
N ALA A 81 -10.58 3.58 1.92
CA ALA A 81 -9.76 4.76 1.67
C ALA A 81 -8.28 4.54 2.00
N ALA A 82 -7.97 3.94 3.16
CA ALA A 82 -6.59 3.64 3.56
C ALA A 82 -5.91 2.68 2.59
N THR A 83 -6.65 1.68 2.09
CA THR A 83 -6.17 0.75 1.07
C THR A 83 -5.84 1.50 -0.22
N ALA A 84 -6.75 2.34 -0.71
CA ALA A 84 -6.55 3.07 -1.96
C ALA A 84 -5.38 4.08 -1.89
N ILE A 85 -5.25 4.80 -0.77
CA ILE A 85 -4.10 5.69 -0.50
C ILE A 85 -2.80 4.87 -0.40
N GLY A 86 -2.84 3.75 0.32
CA GLY A 86 -1.68 2.87 0.48
C GLY A 86 -1.19 2.29 -0.85
N LEU A 87 -2.11 1.92 -1.74
CA LEU A 87 -1.79 1.47 -3.09
C LEU A 87 -1.17 2.57 -3.94
N ARG A 88 -1.68 3.81 -3.86
CA ARG A 88 -1.05 4.97 -4.51
C ARG A 88 0.40 5.12 -4.04
N ARG A 89 0.64 5.06 -2.72
CA ARG A 89 1.99 5.15 -2.17
C ARG A 89 2.88 4.01 -2.63
N ALA A 90 2.41 2.76 -2.58
CA ALA A 90 3.20 1.60 -3.00
C ALA A 90 3.58 1.67 -4.49
N SER A 91 2.65 2.11 -5.34
CA SER A 91 2.86 2.37 -6.77
C SER A 91 3.95 3.43 -7.01
N MET A 92 3.96 4.52 -6.24
CA MET A 92 5.03 5.54 -6.34
C MET A 92 6.43 4.99 -6.07
N PHE A 93 6.54 3.91 -5.28
CA PHE A 93 7.79 3.21 -5.00
C PHE A 93 8.03 1.99 -5.89
N GLY A 94 7.11 1.68 -6.83
CA GLY A 94 7.25 0.54 -7.74
C GLY A 94 7.29 -0.82 -7.04
N ARG A 95 6.63 -0.96 -5.88
CA ARG A 95 6.65 -2.19 -5.07
C ARG A 95 5.25 -2.62 -4.63
N ALA A 96 5.16 -3.84 -4.12
CA ALA A 96 3.95 -4.34 -3.45
C ALA A 96 3.61 -3.50 -2.21
N PRO A 97 2.32 -3.42 -1.81
CA PRO A 97 1.90 -2.72 -0.60
C PRO A 97 2.44 -3.41 0.66
N VAL A 98 2.85 -2.60 1.64
CA VAL A 98 3.27 -3.07 2.97
C VAL A 98 2.39 -2.43 4.03
N ILE A 99 2.39 -2.99 5.25
CA ILE A 99 1.55 -2.51 6.36
C ILE A 99 1.72 -1.00 6.63
N HIS A 100 2.93 -0.47 6.41
CA HIS A 100 3.26 0.94 6.63
C HIS A 100 2.56 1.90 5.65
N ASP A 101 2.16 1.44 4.47
CA ASP A 101 1.43 2.28 3.52
C ASP A 101 0.03 2.62 4.05
N LEU A 102 -0.66 1.59 4.57
CA LEU A 102 -1.98 1.74 5.15
C LEU A 102 -1.91 2.47 6.50
N ARG A 103 -0.88 2.20 7.31
CA ARG A 103 -0.69 2.91 8.59
C ARG A 103 -0.51 4.41 8.39
N ILE A 104 0.24 4.84 7.37
CA ILE A 104 0.37 6.27 7.05
C ILE A 104 -1.00 6.84 6.70
N ALA A 105 -1.77 6.18 5.84
CA ALA A 105 -3.11 6.64 5.46
C ALA A 105 -4.05 6.77 6.67
N LEU A 106 -4.08 5.79 7.56
CA LEU A 106 -4.89 5.83 8.78
C LEU A 106 -4.40 6.90 9.76
N THR A 107 -3.10 7.17 9.82
CA THR A 107 -2.51 8.17 10.73
C THR A 107 -2.84 9.59 10.28
N ILE A 108 -2.70 9.90 8.99
CA ILE A 108 -2.99 11.26 8.48
C ILE A 108 -4.48 11.62 8.61
N TRP A 109 -5.35 10.61 8.55
CA TRP A 109 -6.80 10.76 8.78
C TRP A 109 -7.21 10.55 10.24
N GLY A 110 -6.25 10.43 11.17
CA GLY A 110 -6.52 10.37 12.61
C GLY A 110 -7.34 9.15 13.04
N PHE A 111 -7.33 8.05 12.27
CA PHE A 111 -8.07 6.82 12.59
C PHE A 111 -7.38 5.95 13.64
N PHE A 112 -6.19 6.31 14.12
CA PHE A 112 -5.57 5.69 15.30
C PHE A 112 -5.77 6.50 16.58
N GLU A 113 -6.43 7.65 16.49
CA GLU A 113 -6.68 8.53 17.63
C GLU A 113 -8.10 8.30 18.15
N PRO A 114 -8.30 7.97 19.44
CA PRO A 114 -9.63 7.85 20.01
C PRO A 114 -10.40 9.17 20.02
N ALA A 115 -9.68 10.30 20.12
CA ALA A 115 -10.24 11.66 20.15
C ALA A 115 -9.55 12.57 19.12
N PRO A 116 -9.82 12.38 17.81
CA PRO A 116 -9.25 13.21 16.76
C PRO A 116 -9.87 14.62 16.76
N PRO A 117 -9.20 15.64 16.16
CA PRO A 117 -9.75 16.99 16.05
C PRO A 117 -11.15 17.01 15.41
N ALA A 118 -12.08 17.77 15.99
CA ALA A 118 -13.49 17.79 15.54
C ALA A 118 -13.64 18.17 14.06
N GLU A 119 -12.80 19.09 13.56
CA GLU A 119 -12.79 19.48 12.15
C GLU A 119 -12.33 18.36 11.22
N LEU A 120 -11.41 17.50 11.67
CA LEU A 120 -11.01 16.30 10.92
C LEU A 120 -12.17 15.31 10.86
N VAL A 121 -12.89 15.10 11.97
CA VAL A 121 -14.11 14.26 12.00
C VAL A 121 -15.17 14.79 11.03
N ALA A 122 -15.39 16.11 11.01
CA ALA A 122 -16.35 16.72 10.09
C ALA A 122 -15.97 16.48 8.61
N LEU A 123 -14.68 16.62 8.28
CA LEU A 123 -14.18 16.31 6.93
C LEU A 123 -14.32 14.82 6.58
N ARG A 124 -14.02 13.92 7.53
CA ARG A 124 -14.18 12.47 7.33
C ARG A 124 -15.63 12.11 7.05
N ARG A 125 -16.59 12.59 7.84
CA ARG A 125 -18.03 12.37 7.59
C ARG A 125 -18.44 12.84 6.20
N GLN A 126 -17.97 13.99 5.74
CA GLN A 126 -18.29 14.50 4.41
C GLN A 126 -17.69 13.65 3.28
N ARG A 127 -16.47 13.14 3.45
CA ARG A 127 -15.69 12.55 2.36
C ARG A 127 -15.76 11.03 2.31
N PHE A 128 -15.82 10.38 3.46
CA PHE A 128 -15.69 8.91 3.59
C PHE A 128 -17.03 8.19 3.55
N GLU A 129 -18.16 8.89 3.71
CA GLU A 129 -19.48 8.25 3.74
C GLU A 129 -19.72 7.34 2.52
N GLY A 130 -19.81 6.02 2.77
CA GLY A 130 -20.18 5.02 1.79
C GLY A 130 -19.09 4.67 0.77
N VAL A 131 -17.86 5.16 0.91
CA VAL A 131 -16.76 4.91 -0.06
C VAL A 131 -16.32 3.44 -0.12
N ALA A 132 -16.66 2.62 0.86
CA ALA A 132 -16.49 1.17 0.80
C ALA A 132 -17.35 0.53 -0.30
N ASN A 133 -18.48 1.15 -0.66
CA ASN A 133 -19.30 0.71 -1.78
C ASN A 133 -18.76 1.28 -3.09
N THR A 134 -17.67 0.67 -3.57
CA THR A 134 -16.96 1.12 -4.78
C THR A 134 -17.79 1.02 -6.06
N VAL A 135 -18.91 0.29 -6.07
CA VAL A 135 -19.83 0.21 -7.21
C VAL A 135 -20.50 1.56 -7.48
N HIS A 136 -20.76 2.35 -6.43
CA HIS A 136 -21.41 3.66 -6.54
C HIS A 136 -20.49 4.83 -6.19
N HIS A 137 -19.46 4.60 -5.38
CA HIS A 137 -18.63 5.65 -4.81
C HIS A 137 -17.16 5.59 -5.25
N TYR A 138 -16.87 4.96 -6.39
CA TYR A 138 -15.51 4.89 -6.95
C TYR A 138 -14.86 6.28 -7.09
N ASP A 139 -15.58 7.25 -7.64
CA ASP A 139 -15.05 8.60 -7.86
C ASP A 139 -14.79 9.33 -6.53
N ALA A 140 -15.65 9.16 -5.53
CA ALA A 140 -15.46 9.74 -4.21
C ALA A 140 -14.21 9.16 -3.53
N LEU A 141 -14.00 7.85 -3.63
CA LEU A 141 -12.79 7.20 -3.14
C LEU A 141 -11.54 7.75 -3.84
N ARG A 142 -11.58 7.98 -5.16
CA ARG A 142 -10.46 8.56 -5.91
C ARG A 142 -10.18 10.01 -5.52
N GLN A 143 -11.20 10.81 -5.25
CA GLN A 143 -11.02 12.16 -4.74
C GLN A 143 -10.27 12.17 -3.40
N ILE A 144 -10.60 11.27 -2.46
CA ILE A 144 -9.85 11.14 -1.20
C ILE A 144 -8.38 10.81 -1.48
N VAL A 145 -8.14 9.87 -2.40
CA VAL A 145 -6.77 9.47 -2.76
C VAL A 145 -5.98 10.63 -3.34
N ASP A 146 -6.58 11.40 -4.25
CA ASP A 146 -5.93 12.51 -4.96
C ASP A 146 -5.73 13.75 -4.06
N MET A 147 -6.54 13.93 -3.02
CA MET A 147 -6.37 15.00 -2.02
C MET A 147 -5.02 14.88 -1.28
N VAL A 148 -4.55 13.66 -1.00
CA VAL A 148 -3.31 13.47 -0.23
C VAL A 148 -2.10 13.97 -1.03
N PRO A 149 -1.33 14.95 -0.53
CA PRO A 149 -0.16 15.46 -1.24
C PRO A 149 0.93 14.40 -1.43
N GLU A 150 1.64 14.48 -2.55
CA GLU A 150 2.75 13.55 -2.82
C GLU A 150 3.86 13.65 -1.75
N SER A 151 4.10 14.84 -1.20
CA SER A 151 5.04 15.06 -0.09
C SER A 151 4.66 14.25 1.16
N THR A 152 3.37 14.16 1.48
CA THR A 152 2.86 13.28 2.54
C THR A 152 3.13 11.82 2.19
N LEU A 153 2.82 11.41 0.96
CA LEU A 153 3.02 10.04 0.49
C LEU A 153 4.50 9.65 0.35
N ARG A 154 5.44 10.59 0.38
CA ARG A 154 6.88 10.33 0.46
C ARG A 154 7.43 10.32 1.87
N SER A 155 6.70 10.84 2.86
CA SER A 155 7.12 10.89 4.26
C SER A 155 7.28 9.49 4.87
N THR A 156 8.16 9.33 5.85
CA THR A 156 8.27 8.07 6.61
C THR A 156 7.13 7.96 7.64
N PRO A 157 6.78 6.74 8.10
CA PRO A 157 5.78 6.59 9.16
C PRO A 157 6.11 7.40 10.43
N ALA A 158 7.40 7.50 10.78
CA ALA A 158 7.84 8.30 11.92
C ALA A 158 7.62 9.81 11.71
N GLN A 159 7.91 10.34 10.52
CA GLN A 159 7.67 11.74 10.17
C GLN A 159 6.18 12.11 10.14
N VAL A 160 5.32 11.15 9.80
CA VAL A 160 3.87 11.33 9.84
C VAL A 160 3.37 11.29 11.28
N ALA A 161 3.78 10.29 12.07
CA ALA A 161 3.37 10.14 13.47
C ALA A 161 3.81 11.33 14.33
N ALA A 162 5.03 11.85 14.14
CA ALA A 162 5.54 12.99 14.92
C ALA A 162 4.79 14.31 14.68
N ALA A 163 4.10 14.45 13.54
CA ALA A 163 3.35 15.64 13.18
C ALA A 163 1.83 15.51 13.41
N ALA A 164 1.36 14.29 13.65
CA ALA A 164 -0.04 14.02 13.93
C ALA A 164 -0.35 14.24 15.42
N PRO A 165 -1.57 14.73 15.78
CA PRO A 165 -2.61 15.24 14.88
C PRO A 165 -2.48 16.73 14.54
N ALA A 166 -1.46 17.44 15.02
CA ALA A 166 -1.38 18.91 14.94
C ALA A 166 -1.39 19.47 13.50
N ASP A 167 -0.76 18.78 12.55
CA ASP A 167 -0.59 19.21 11.16
C ASP A 167 -1.40 18.35 10.17
N TRP A 168 -2.59 17.88 10.55
CA TRP A 168 -3.35 16.95 9.70
C TRP A 168 -3.79 17.57 8.36
N ARG A 169 -4.13 18.87 8.32
CA ARG A 169 -4.66 19.57 7.13
C ARG A 169 -3.69 19.53 5.96
N SER A 170 -2.44 19.93 6.20
CA SER A 170 -1.40 19.91 5.16
C SER A 170 -1.14 18.49 4.67
N ARG A 171 -1.34 17.49 5.52
CA ARG A 171 -1.08 16.08 5.18
C ARG A 171 -2.19 15.45 4.35
N VAL A 172 -3.43 15.91 4.48
CA VAL A 172 -4.56 15.43 3.67
C VAL A 172 -4.92 16.37 2.52
N GLY A 173 -4.25 17.52 2.40
CA GLY A 173 -4.49 18.51 1.34
C GLY A 173 -5.80 19.29 1.52
N ALA A 174 -6.19 19.56 2.77
CA ALA A 174 -7.38 20.32 3.15
C ALA A 174 -7.05 21.74 3.60
#